data_AF-A0A3S0CTH1-F1
#
_entry.id   AF-A0A3S0CTH1-F1
#
_cell.length_a   1.000
_cell.length_b   1.000
_cell.length_c   1.000
_cell.angle_alpha   90.00
_cell.angle_beta   90.00
_cell.angle_gamma   90.00
#
_symmetry.space_group_name_H-M   'P 1'
#
loop_
_entity.id
_entity.type
_entity.pdbx_description
1 polymer ?
#
loop_
_entity_poly.entity_id
_entity_poly.type
_entity_poly.pdbx_seq_one_letter_code
_entity_poly.pdbx_strand_id
1 'polypeptide(L)'
;MDAFSNIFSMDKPIMLTIQQLYHQVTANIPDFKPRDSQVEMVDVIDECFSNITEDNKDGHNICLIEAPTGTGKSFAYILAGINNAQKLGKKFLICTATKTLQSQLYNKDMPNYIRASKNPVSYGLAKGRSNYLCPYQLEANLMNAGADMISQSDGTSEKLHKISQAFEKQDWDGDLDNAPLFIESRVKPLITADKHQCLGYQCPFNQKDDCNCPFYKNREYLRSCDVIITNHSLLLADLDGGGGMVLPWRPDDYLLCVDEAHNFTDYAINGFMGQFDLKQSIGLVENAAKLIANAATNSYIIDNIQLCDQTVTSLNELSVTLDKFYNLIRLNQNLFDNGTLILNDYLNSAITQEVKDLFIEVAFSAGESVAGIEAIQEKLKEKIKNASDYTSEANLIKLGFYFSSVEGIANTANYLVNEDKSRFNANARWVEHKLINNNDEYVVIAGVTHVGNVLKNKLWDRVYAACLTSATLAIGERFEYSKFQLGLNLLPEVKATKLDTNFNYPLHSQLVIPQFRYAPEFNSREMFQKELTMYLG
;
A
#
# COMPACT_ATOMS: atom_id res chain seq x y z
N MET A 1 -22.05 24.57 32.76
CA MET A 1 -22.35 24.83 34.17
C MET A 1 -22.95 23.58 34.77
N ASP A 2 -22.10 22.92 35.56
CA ASP A 2 -22.38 22.10 36.75
C ASP A 2 -23.29 20.87 36.67
N ALA A 3 -22.66 19.73 36.38
CA ALA A 3 -22.93 18.44 37.06
C ALA A 3 -21.87 17.36 36.71
N PHE A 4 -20.55 17.67 36.74
CA PHE A 4 -19.49 16.65 36.58
C PHE A 4 -18.22 16.96 37.39
N SER A 5 -18.39 17.54 38.58
CA SER A 5 -17.29 17.80 39.51
C SER A 5 -17.53 17.01 40.80
N ASN A 6 -16.93 15.81 40.88
CA ASN A 6 -16.38 15.20 42.11
C ASN A 6 -16.30 13.66 42.02
N ILE A 7 -15.43 13.12 41.15
CA ILE A 7 -14.73 11.84 41.37
C ILE A 7 -13.39 11.88 40.64
N PHE A 8 -12.40 12.59 41.17
CA PHE A 8 -10.99 12.37 40.78
C PHE A 8 -10.10 12.66 41.99
N SER A 9 -10.01 11.69 42.90
CA SER A 9 -8.77 11.52 43.66
C SER A 9 -7.78 10.84 42.74
N MET A 10 -6.68 11.54 42.43
CA MET A 10 -5.53 11.00 41.73
C MET A 10 -4.81 9.98 42.64
N ASP A 11 -5.30 8.75 42.68
CA ASP A 11 -4.45 7.63 43.01
C ASP A 11 -3.65 7.28 41.75
N LYS A 12 -2.32 7.10 41.89
CA LYS A 12 -1.48 6.56 40.82
C LYS A 12 -2.12 5.27 40.31
N PRO A 13 -2.34 5.10 38.99
CA PRO A 13 -2.90 3.86 38.48
C PRO A 13 -1.96 2.72 38.89
N ILE A 14 -2.51 1.73 39.60
CA ILE A 14 -1.81 0.48 39.88
C ILE A 14 -1.47 -0.11 38.50
N MET A 15 -0.18 -0.11 38.12
CA MET A 15 0.25 -0.77 36.90
C MET A 15 0.04 -2.28 37.07
N LEU A 16 -1.05 -2.79 36.50
CA LEU A 16 -1.32 -4.22 36.44
C LEU A 16 -0.22 -4.91 35.62
N THR A 17 0.15 -6.12 36.03
CA THR A 17 0.97 -6.99 35.16
C THR A 17 0.17 -7.38 33.92
N ILE A 18 0.86 -7.77 32.83
CA ILE A 18 0.17 -8.16 31.59
C ILE A 18 -0.82 -9.31 31.81
N GLN A 19 -0.48 -10.25 32.70
CA GLN A 19 -1.33 -11.37 33.11
C GLN A 19 -2.56 -10.92 33.89
N GLN A 20 -2.42 -9.95 34.80
CA GLN A 20 -3.55 -9.38 35.53
C GLN A 20 -4.49 -8.65 34.57
N LEU A 21 -3.95 -7.89 33.62
CA LEU A 21 -4.72 -7.24 32.57
C LEU A 21 -5.45 -8.27 31.71
N TYR A 22 -4.78 -9.33 31.26
CA TYR A 22 -5.40 -10.42 30.50
C TYR A 22 -6.59 -11.03 31.24
N HIS A 23 -6.42 -11.42 32.52
CA HIS A 23 -7.51 -11.97 33.32
C HIS A 23 -8.68 -10.99 33.49
N GLN A 24 -8.39 -9.71 33.75
CA GLN A 24 -9.43 -8.70 33.91
C GLN A 24 -10.22 -8.47 32.62
N VAL A 25 -9.54 -8.36 31.47
CA VAL A 25 -10.18 -8.10 30.19
C VAL A 25 -11.01 -9.31 29.76
N THR A 26 -10.45 -10.51 29.86
CA THR A 26 -11.12 -11.74 29.43
C THR A 26 -12.34 -12.09 30.27
N ALA A 27 -12.33 -11.78 31.57
CA ALA A 27 -13.50 -11.92 32.44
C ALA A 27 -14.69 -11.02 32.03
N ASN A 28 -14.43 -9.92 31.30
CA ASN A 28 -15.48 -9.00 30.83
C ASN A 28 -15.99 -9.32 29.41
N ILE A 29 -15.49 -10.37 28.77
CA ILE A 29 -15.94 -10.80 27.44
C ILE A 29 -16.88 -12.00 27.59
N PRO A 30 -18.17 -11.87 27.20
CA PRO A 30 -19.11 -12.99 27.26
C PRO A 30 -18.60 -14.21 26.48
N ASP A 31 -18.78 -15.40 27.05
CA ASP A 31 -18.40 -16.69 26.45
C ASP A 31 -16.92 -16.81 26.06
N PHE A 32 -16.04 -15.99 26.64
CA PHE A 32 -14.62 -16.06 26.37
C PHE A 32 -14.03 -17.37 26.92
N LYS A 33 -13.38 -18.12 26.04
CA LYS A 33 -12.63 -19.31 26.41
C LYS A 33 -11.14 -19.00 26.38
N PRO A 34 -10.45 -19.01 27.53
CA PRO A 34 -9.00 -18.84 27.55
C PRO A 34 -8.33 -19.98 26.81
N ARG A 35 -7.21 -19.67 26.16
CA ARG A 35 -6.39 -20.63 25.41
C ARG A 35 -4.94 -20.41 25.82
N ASP A 36 -4.22 -21.49 26.12
CA ASP A 36 -2.84 -21.39 26.58
C ASP A 36 -1.95 -20.74 25.53
N SER A 37 -2.13 -21.08 24.25
CA SER A 37 -1.41 -20.42 23.15
C SER A 37 -1.72 -18.93 23.02
N GLN A 38 -2.89 -18.46 23.47
CA GLN A 38 -3.18 -17.02 23.47
C GLN A 38 -2.41 -16.30 24.58
N VAL A 39 -2.29 -16.91 25.76
CA VAL A 39 -1.51 -16.36 26.88
C VAL A 39 -0.03 -16.35 26.52
N GLU A 40 0.46 -17.45 25.96
CA GLU A 40 1.84 -17.52 25.47
C GLU A 40 2.13 -16.45 24.40
N MET A 41 1.21 -16.21 23.46
CA MET A 41 1.36 -15.13 22.48
C MET A 41 1.47 -13.76 23.16
N VAL A 42 0.65 -13.49 24.18
CA VAL A 42 0.69 -12.23 24.95
C VAL A 42 2.04 -12.08 25.64
N ASP A 43 2.53 -13.13 26.30
CA ASP A 43 3.80 -13.10 27.03
C ASP A 43 5.00 -12.91 26.08
N VAL A 44 5.01 -13.56 24.92
CA VAL A 44 6.07 -13.39 23.91
C VAL A 44 6.12 -11.96 23.37
N ILE A 45 4.95 -11.34 23.11
CA ILE A 45 4.89 -9.94 22.65
C ILE A 45 5.30 -8.99 23.77
N ASP A 46 4.85 -9.21 25.01
CA ASP A 46 5.19 -8.38 26.16
C ASP A 46 6.70 -8.40 26.42
N GLU A 47 7.33 -9.59 26.45
CA GLU A 47 8.77 -9.74 26.63
C GLU A 47 9.57 -9.05 25.51
N CYS A 48 9.13 -9.20 24.26
CA CYS A 48 9.76 -8.56 23.11
C CYS A 48 9.70 -7.03 23.20
N PHE A 49 8.55 -6.48 23.60
CA PHE A 49 8.35 -5.03 23.72
C PHE A 49 8.89 -4.44 25.03
N SER A 50 9.09 -5.24 26.08
CA SER A 50 9.66 -4.75 27.34
C SER A 50 11.18 -4.70 27.35
N ASN A 51 11.85 -5.55 26.56
CA ASN A 51 13.30 -5.70 26.57
C ASN A 51 14.05 -4.73 25.65
N ILE A 52 13.46 -3.59 25.32
CA ILE A 52 14.01 -2.66 24.34
C ILE A 52 15.23 -1.93 24.91
N THR A 53 16.36 -2.10 24.25
CA THR A 53 17.58 -1.33 24.51
C THR A 53 17.87 -0.43 23.31
N GLU A 54 17.63 0.89 23.46
CA GLU A 54 17.70 1.86 22.35
C GLU A 54 19.06 1.89 21.63
N ASP A 55 20.13 1.48 22.32
CA ASP A 55 21.49 1.42 21.79
C ASP A 55 21.78 0.19 20.90
N ASN A 56 20.89 -0.80 20.84
CA ASN A 56 21.15 -2.08 20.17
C ASN A 56 20.10 -2.41 19.10
N LYS A 57 20.53 -2.43 17.82
CA LYS A 57 19.68 -2.74 16.65
C LYS A 57 19.95 -4.13 16.09
N ASP A 58 20.01 -5.11 16.97
CA ASP A 58 20.27 -6.52 16.66
C ASP A 58 18.99 -7.36 16.47
N GLY A 59 17.81 -6.75 16.65
CA GLY A 59 16.50 -7.36 16.45
C GLY A 59 15.88 -8.02 17.68
N HIS A 60 16.44 -7.86 18.89
CA HIS A 60 15.85 -8.40 20.13
C HIS A 60 14.43 -7.86 20.42
N ASN A 61 14.14 -6.64 19.94
CA ASN A 61 12.84 -5.96 19.99
C ASN A 61 11.91 -6.35 18.82
N ILE A 62 12.23 -7.43 18.09
CA ILE A 62 11.41 -7.97 17.01
C ILE A 62 11.13 -9.45 17.25
N CYS A 63 9.85 -9.82 17.20
CA CYS A 63 9.44 -11.22 17.33
C CYS A 63 8.57 -11.70 16.15
N LEU A 64 8.75 -12.96 15.77
CA LEU A 64 7.99 -13.64 14.73
C LEU A 64 7.17 -14.78 15.35
N ILE A 65 5.85 -14.72 15.28
CA ILE A 65 4.94 -15.61 15.99
C ILE A 65 4.00 -16.33 15.01
N GLU A 66 4.24 -17.62 14.76
CA GLU A 66 3.23 -18.45 14.10
C GLU A 66 2.15 -18.80 15.12
N ALA A 67 0.94 -18.33 14.86
CA ALA A 67 -0.20 -18.51 15.74
C ALA A 67 -1.37 -19.08 14.92
N PRO A 68 -1.73 -20.37 15.10
CA PRO A 68 -2.78 -21.02 14.32
C PRO A 68 -4.12 -20.29 14.33
N THR A 69 -5.00 -20.69 13.42
CA THR A 69 -6.39 -20.20 13.45
C THR A 69 -7.05 -20.59 14.77
N GLY A 70 -7.94 -19.73 15.27
CA GLY A 70 -8.60 -19.97 16.56
C GLY A 70 -7.78 -19.64 17.81
N THR A 71 -6.48 -19.32 17.72
CA THR A 71 -5.66 -18.90 18.87
C THR A 71 -6.13 -17.57 19.49
N GLY A 72 -6.85 -16.73 18.74
CA GLY A 72 -7.24 -15.39 19.21
C GLY A 72 -6.13 -14.35 19.06
N LYS A 73 -5.37 -14.45 17.95
CA LYS A 73 -4.25 -13.57 17.57
C LYS A 73 -4.55 -12.09 17.78
N SER A 74 -5.65 -11.62 17.19
CA SER A 74 -6.01 -10.19 17.20
C SER A 74 -6.13 -9.64 18.60
N PHE A 75 -6.78 -10.38 19.49
CA PHE A 75 -6.90 -9.96 20.88
C PHE A 75 -5.55 -9.96 21.62
N ALA A 76 -4.69 -10.96 21.37
CA ALA A 76 -3.38 -11.05 22.02
C ALA A 76 -2.47 -9.86 21.67
N TYR A 77 -2.31 -9.54 20.37
CA TYR A 77 -1.46 -8.41 19.97
C TYR A 77 -2.08 -7.05 20.31
N ILE A 78 -3.41 -6.90 20.31
CA ILE A 78 -4.07 -5.66 20.74
C ILE A 78 -3.78 -5.43 22.22
N LEU A 79 -3.96 -6.46 23.05
CA LEU A 79 -3.76 -6.35 24.49
C LEU A 79 -2.30 -6.04 24.85
N ALA A 80 -1.36 -6.82 24.31
CA ALA A 80 0.06 -6.65 24.60
C ALA A 80 0.62 -5.36 23.98
N GLY A 81 0.26 -5.06 22.74
CA GLY A 81 0.74 -3.90 22.01
C GLY A 81 0.30 -2.58 22.64
N ILE A 82 -1.00 -2.43 22.95
CA ILE A 82 -1.53 -1.20 23.57
C ILE A 82 -0.91 -0.98 24.95
N ASN A 83 -0.85 -2.02 25.78
CA ASN A 83 -0.31 -1.92 27.13
C ASN A 83 1.16 -1.47 27.12
N ASN A 84 1.98 -2.08 26.25
CA ASN A 84 3.38 -1.69 26.14
C ASN A 84 3.55 -0.29 25.51
N ALA A 85 2.76 0.05 24.49
CA ALA A 85 2.80 1.39 23.88
C ALA A 85 2.52 2.47 24.94
N GLN A 86 1.49 2.28 25.78
CA GLN A 86 1.17 3.21 26.86
C GLN A 86 2.28 3.30 27.92
N LYS A 87 2.84 2.15 28.36
CA LYS A 87 3.97 2.13 29.32
C LYS A 87 5.20 2.87 28.81
N LEU A 88 5.46 2.77 27.51
CA LEU A 88 6.64 3.34 26.85
C LEU A 88 6.39 4.78 26.33
N GLY A 89 5.16 5.30 26.44
CA GLY A 89 4.80 6.59 25.86
C GLY A 89 4.88 6.62 24.32
N LYS A 90 4.70 5.46 23.68
CA LYS A 90 4.73 5.25 22.23
C LYS A 90 3.33 5.05 21.67
N LYS A 91 3.21 5.08 20.35
CA LYS A 91 1.99 4.73 19.62
C LYS A 91 1.97 3.25 19.24
N PHE A 92 0.81 2.71 18.85
CA PHE A 92 0.70 1.33 18.36
C PHE A 92 0.12 1.28 16.94
N LEU A 93 0.89 0.74 16.00
CA LEU A 93 0.49 0.62 14.61
C LEU A 93 0.20 -0.85 14.29
N ILE A 94 -0.99 -1.15 13.76
CA ILE A 94 -1.37 -2.50 13.32
C ILE A 94 -1.53 -2.45 11.79
N CYS A 95 -0.79 -3.28 11.06
CA CYS A 95 -0.99 -3.47 9.63
C CYS A 95 -1.43 -4.90 9.32
N THR A 96 -2.37 -5.06 8.40
CA THR A 96 -2.88 -6.38 7.96
C THR A 96 -3.00 -6.43 6.43
N ALA A 97 -3.22 -7.63 5.87
CA ALA A 97 -3.17 -7.83 4.43
C ALA A 97 -4.33 -7.16 3.68
N THR A 98 -5.57 -7.30 4.15
CA THR A 98 -6.77 -6.93 3.38
C THR A 98 -7.61 -5.84 4.04
N LYS A 99 -8.41 -5.11 3.26
CA LYS A 99 -9.40 -4.15 3.77
C LYS A 99 -10.46 -4.81 4.66
N THR A 100 -10.83 -6.04 4.37
CA THR A 100 -11.80 -6.81 5.15
C THR A 100 -11.27 -7.06 6.56
N LEU A 101 -10.00 -7.52 6.67
CA LEU A 101 -9.35 -7.72 7.97
C LEU A 101 -9.18 -6.40 8.73
N GLN A 102 -8.78 -5.32 8.04
CA GLN A 102 -8.73 -3.98 8.65
C GLN A 102 -10.09 -3.56 9.23
N SER A 103 -11.17 -3.76 8.47
CA SER A 103 -12.53 -3.41 8.90
C SER A 103 -12.99 -4.26 10.07
N GLN A 104 -12.61 -5.54 10.10
CA GLN A 104 -12.86 -6.42 11.26
C GLN A 104 -12.15 -5.90 12.51
N LEU A 105 -10.86 -5.55 12.40
CA LEU A 105 -10.10 -5.00 13.53
C LEU A 105 -10.72 -3.70 14.05
N TYR A 106 -11.11 -2.79 13.14
CA TYR A 106 -11.63 -1.48 13.47
C TYR A 106 -13.08 -1.52 14.02
N ASN A 107 -13.99 -2.28 13.39
CA ASN A 107 -15.41 -2.28 13.73
C ASN A 107 -15.79 -3.31 14.80
N LYS A 108 -14.95 -4.30 15.07
CA LYS A 108 -15.26 -5.41 15.98
C LYS A 108 -14.20 -5.58 17.07
N ASP A 109 -12.96 -5.87 16.70
CA ASP A 109 -11.97 -6.34 17.67
C ASP A 109 -11.52 -5.21 18.63
N MET A 110 -11.25 -4.01 18.11
CA MET A 110 -10.92 -2.83 18.92
C MET A 110 -12.07 -2.39 19.84
N PRO A 111 -13.32 -2.18 19.37
CA PRO A 111 -14.46 -1.88 20.25
C PRO A 111 -14.67 -2.89 21.36
N ASN A 112 -14.52 -4.19 21.05
CA ASN A 112 -14.66 -5.25 22.04
C ASN A 112 -13.54 -5.19 23.08
N TYR A 113 -12.29 -4.97 22.66
CA TYR A 113 -11.18 -4.77 23.58
C TYR A 113 -11.38 -3.56 24.50
N ILE A 114 -11.78 -2.40 23.95
CA ILE A 114 -11.99 -1.18 24.75
C ILE A 114 -13.10 -1.39 25.79
N ARG A 115 -14.24 -1.99 25.38
CA ARG A 115 -15.35 -2.30 26.29
C ARG A 115 -14.91 -3.23 27.43
N ALA A 116 -14.14 -4.26 27.10
CA ALA A 116 -13.72 -5.28 28.06
C ALA A 116 -12.59 -4.80 28.99
N SER A 117 -11.64 -4.02 28.47
CA SER A 117 -10.50 -3.51 29.24
C SER A 117 -10.85 -2.30 30.10
N LYS A 118 -11.86 -1.51 29.70
CA LYS A 118 -12.14 -0.17 30.25
C LYS A 118 -10.93 0.76 30.17
N ASN A 119 -9.96 0.45 29.31
CA ASN A 119 -8.77 1.26 29.08
C ASN A 119 -9.13 2.38 28.08
N PRO A 120 -9.00 3.67 28.45
CA PRO A 120 -9.23 4.77 27.53
C PRO A 120 -8.12 4.80 26.48
N VAL A 121 -8.45 4.33 25.26
CA VAL A 121 -7.52 4.28 24.11
C VAL A 121 -8.23 4.82 22.89
N SER A 122 -7.63 5.82 22.25
CA SER A 122 -8.12 6.35 20.98
C SER A 122 -7.55 5.56 19.80
N TYR A 123 -8.36 5.28 18.78
CA TYR A 123 -7.91 4.50 17.63
C TYR A 123 -8.55 4.97 16.32
N GLY A 124 -7.86 4.75 15.21
CA GLY A 124 -8.32 5.16 13.89
C GLY A 124 -7.89 4.23 12.76
N LEU A 125 -8.57 4.34 11.63
CA LEU A 125 -8.32 3.57 10.43
C LEU A 125 -7.68 4.45 9.35
N ALA A 126 -6.52 4.03 8.84
CA ALA A 126 -5.80 4.70 7.77
C ALA A 126 -5.98 3.94 6.45
N LYS A 127 -6.54 4.62 5.44
CA LYS A 127 -6.65 4.10 4.06
C LYS A 127 -5.89 4.99 3.07
N GLY A 128 -5.59 4.47 1.88
CA GLY A 128 -5.03 5.26 0.79
C GLY A 128 -6.01 6.32 0.27
N ARG A 129 -5.51 7.42 -0.29
CA ARG A 129 -6.31 8.59 -0.71
C ARG A 129 -7.46 8.26 -1.66
N SER A 130 -7.25 7.32 -2.58
CA SER A 130 -8.27 6.84 -3.54
C SER A 130 -9.42 6.05 -2.89
N ASN A 131 -9.43 5.91 -1.56
CA ASN A 131 -10.54 5.34 -0.79
C ASN A 131 -11.40 6.41 -0.12
N TYR A 132 -11.11 7.68 -0.35
CA TYR A 132 -11.89 8.79 0.17
C TYR A 132 -12.48 9.60 -0.98
N LEU A 133 -13.70 10.11 -0.77
CA LEU A 133 -14.29 11.11 -1.65
C LEU A 133 -13.40 12.35 -1.71
N CYS A 134 -13.18 12.84 -2.93
CA CYS A 134 -12.57 14.14 -3.20
C CYS A 134 -13.68 15.12 -3.60
N PRO A 135 -14.13 16.01 -2.69
CA PRO A 135 -15.22 16.93 -2.99
C PRO A 135 -14.92 17.84 -4.18
N TYR A 136 -13.67 18.28 -4.32
CA TYR A 136 -13.23 19.09 -5.46
C TYR A 136 -13.44 18.37 -6.81
N GLN A 137 -13.03 17.10 -6.90
CA GLN A 137 -13.20 16.32 -8.13
C GLN A 137 -14.68 16.06 -8.40
N LEU A 138 -15.47 15.79 -7.36
CA LEU A 138 -16.92 15.63 -7.49
C LEU A 138 -17.57 16.90 -8.08
N GLU A 139 -17.28 18.08 -7.53
CA GLU A 139 -17.81 19.35 -8.04
C GLU A 139 -17.37 19.64 -9.48
N ALA A 140 -16.07 19.48 -9.78
CA ALA A 140 -15.55 19.70 -11.13
C ALA A 140 -16.23 18.78 -12.16
N ASN A 141 -16.44 17.50 -11.82
CA ASN A 141 -17.10 16.55 -12.71
C ASN A 141 -18.61 16.75 -12.80
N LEU A 142 -19.28 17.23 -11.75
CA LEU A 142 -20.69 17.64 -11.82
C LEU A 142 -20.90 18.80 -12.80
N MET A 143 -20.03 19.81 -12.75
CA MET A 143 -20.09 20.94 -13.69
C MET A 143 -19.89 20.50 -15.14
N ASN A 144 -18.94 19.60 -15.38
CA ASN A 144 -18.64 19.10 -16.74
C ASN A 144 -19.71 18.11 -17.25
N ALA A 145 -20.23 17.24 -16.40
CA ALA A 145 -21.27 16.26 -16.78
C ALA A 145 -22.61 16.92 -17.14
N GLY A 146 -22.87 18.14 -16.64
CA GLY A 146 -24.01 18.94 -17.09
C GLY A 146 -23.92 19.36 -18.57
N ALA A 147 -22.70 19.46 -19.13
CA ALA A 147 -22.44 19.93 -20.48
C ALA A 147 -22.17 18.80 -21.51
N ASP A 148 -21.79 17.60 -21.06
CA ASP A 148 -21.44 16.48 -21.94
C ASP A 148 -22.63 15.53 -22.18
N MET A 149 -23.13 15.48 -23.43
CA MET A 149 -24.25 14.64 -23.85
C MET A 149 -23.99 13.13 -23.63
N ILE A 150 -22.74 12.68 -23.68
CA ILE A 150 -22.37 11.26 -23.49
C ILE A 150 -22.59 10.85 -22.04
N SER A 151 -22.17 11.69 -21.09
CA SER A 151 -22.32 11.47 -19.65
C SER A 151 -23.77 11.50 -19.14
N GLN A 152 -24.67 12.10 -19.92
CA GLN A 152 -26.11 12.06 -19.66
C GLN A 152 -26.73 10.74 -20.15
N SER A 153 -26.28 10.22 -21.30
CA SER A 153 -26.82 8.99 -21.90
C SER A 153 -26.50 7.71 -21.11
N ASP A 154 -25.40 7.70 -20.35
CA ASP A 154 -24.94 6.53 -19.59
C ASP A 154 -25.31 6.56 -18.09
N GLY A 155 -26.04 7.60 -17.66
CA GLY A 155 -26.49 7.80 -16.28
C GLY A 155 -25.40 8.22 -15.28
N THR A 156 -24.21 8.64 -15.75
CA THR A 156 -23.12 9.07 -14.86
C THR A 156 -23.48 10.35 -14.10
N SER A 157 -24.09 11.32 -14.77
CA SER A 157 -24.51 12.58 -14.16
C SER A 157 -25.46 12.36 -12.96
N GLU A 158 -26.46 11.49 -13.11
CA GLU A 158 -27.39 11.15 -12.02
C GLU A 158 -26.68 10.54 -10.81
N LYS A 159 -25.69 9.67 -11.06
CA LYS A 159 -24.90 9.02 -9.99
C LYS A 159 -24.06 10.04 -9.23
N LEU A 160 -23.38 10.95 -9.94
CA LEU A 160 -22.61 12.02 -9.31
C LEU A 160 -23.52 12.92 -8.45
N HIS A 161 -24.71 13.28 -8.93
CA HIS A 161 -25.67 14.06 -8.15
C HIS A 161 -26.12 13.35 -6.87
N LYS A 162 -26.39 12.03 -6.93
CA LYS A 162 -26.72 11.23 -5.72
C LYS A 162 -25.58 11.22 -4.71
N ILE A 163 -24.33 11.12 -5.17
CA ILE A 163 -23.13 11.17 -4.31
C ILE A 163 -23.01 12.55 -3.65
N SER A 164 -23.17 13.64 -4.40
CA SER A 164 -23.16 15.01 -3.86
C SER A 164 -24.21 15.20 -2.78
N GLN A 165 -25.46 14.80 -3.06
CA GLN A 165 -26.55 14.93 -2.10
C GLN A 165 -26.32 14.14 -0.81
N ALA A 166 -25.79 12.92 -0.92
CA ALA A 166 -25.46 12.11 0.26
C ALA A 166 -24.35 12.75 1.11
N PHE A 167 -23.34 13.33 0.47
CA PHE A 167 -22.24 14.00 1.18
C PHE A 167 -22.65 15.33 1.79
N GLU A 168 -23.42 16.17 1.09
CA GLU A 168 -23.96 17.45 1.58
C GLU A 168 -24.88 17.29 2.79
N LYS A 169 -25.65 16.21 2.84
CA LYS A 169 -26.51 15.87 3.99
C LYS A 169 -25.74 15.39 5.22
N GLN A 170 -24.43 15.17 5.09
CA GLN A 170 -23.59 14.57 6.12
C GLN A 170 -24.05 13.16 6.55
N ASP A 171 -24.68 12.41 5.63
CA ASP A 171 -25.10 11.03 5.87
C ASP A 171 -23.90 10.07 5.99
N TRP A 172 -22.70 10.53 5.61
CA TRP A 172 -21.48 9.74 5.47
C TRP A 172 -20.22 10.60 5.57
N ASP A 173 -19.14 10.01 6.08
CA ASP A 173 -17.86 10.68 6.38
C ASP A 173 -16.92 10.83 5.16
N GLY A 174 -17.29 10.25 4.02
CA GLY A 174 -16.50 10.27 2.79
C GLY A 174 -15.56 9.07 2.60
N ASP A 175 -15.53 8.08 3.49
CA ASP A 175 -14.82 6.80 3.29
C ASP A 175 -15.60 5.85 2.35
N LEU A 176 -15.09 5.60 1.15
CA LEU A 176 -15.84 4.93 0.06
C LEU A 176 -16.32 3.52 0.40
N ASP A 177 -15.68 2.84 1.35
CA ASP A 177 -16.12 1.51 1.77
C ASP A 177 -17.40 1.58 2.64
N ASN A 178 -17.71 2.75 3.22
CA ASN A 178 -18.89 3.02 4.05
C ASN A 178 -19.93 3.92 3.34
N ALA A 179 -19.80 4.11 2.01
CA ALA A 179 -20.72 4.96 1.27
C ALA A 179 -22.17 4.44 1.37
N PRO A 180 -23.18 5.32 1.53
CA PRO A 180 -24.58 4.93 1.69
C PRO A 180 -25.22 4.42 0.38
N LEU A 181 -24.44 4.43 -0.71
CA LEU A 181 -24.84 4.00 -2.04
C LEU A 181 -23.68 3.28 -2.73
N PHE A 182 -24.00 2.40 -3.67
CA PHE A 182 -22.99 1.65 -4.41
C PHE A 182 -22.22 2.56 -5.40
N ILE A 183 -20.91 2.63 -5.23
CA ILE A 183 -20.01 3.41 -6.11
C ILE A 183 -19.43 2.49 -7.19
N GLU A 184 -19.87 2.67 -8.42
CA GLU A 184 -19.35 1.92 -9.57
C GLU A 184 -17.88 2.23 -9.86
N SER A 185 -17.13 1.22 -10.32
CA SER A 185 -15.71 1.35 -10.66
C SER A 185 -15.42 2.45 -11.69
N ARG A 186 -16.34 2.71 -12.61
CA ARG A 186 -16.21 3.77 -13.63
C ARG A 186 -16.41 5.19 -13.08
N VAL A 187 -17.16 5.33 -11.97
CA VAL A 187 -17.43 6.63 -11.32
C VAL A 187 -16.31 6.98 -10.35
N LYS A 188 -15.69 5.98 -9.71
CA LYS A 188 -14.65 6.18 -8.69
C LYS A 188 -13.50 7.12 -9.12
N PRO A 189 -12.93 7.04 -10.34
CA PRO A 189 -11.89 7.97 -10.78
C PRO A 189 -12.36 9.43 -10.90
N LEU A 190 -13.66 9.67 -11.07
CA LEU A 190 -14.24 11.02 -11.20
C LEU A 190 -14.46 11.70 -9.83
N ILE A 191 -14.45 10.93 -8.75
CA ILE A 191 -14.77 11.41 -7.40
C ILE A 191 -13.64 11.18 -6.40
N THR A 192 -12.47 10.75 -6.87
CA THR A 192 -11.27 10.51 -6.06
C THR A 192 -10.08 11.24 -6.68
N ALA A 193 -9.02 11.40 -5.90
CA ALA A 193 -7.76 11.98 -6.37
C ALA A 193 -6.57 11.18 -5.83
N ASP A 194 -5.50 11.09 -6.62
CA ASP A 194 -4.22 10.53 -6.18
C ASP A 194 -3.31 11.59 -5.50
N LYS A 195 -2.02 11.26 -5.33
CA LYS A 195 -1.04 12.19 -4.74
C LYS A 195 -0.73 13.40 -5.63
N HIS A 196 -0.76 13.20 -6.94
CA HIS A 196 -0.32 14.14 -7.97
C HIS A 196 -1.44 15.06 -8.45
N GLN A 197 -2.69 14.62 -8.37
CA GLN A 197 -3.88 15.40 -8.70
C GLN A 197 -4.39 16.26 -7.54
N CYS A 198 -4.00 15.95 -6.30
CA CYS A 198 -4.50 16.67 -5.13
C CYS A 198 -3.89 18.06 -5.02
N LEU A 199 -4.74 19.07 -4.85
CA LEU A 199 -4.34 20.47 -4.65
C LEU A 199 -3.74 20.75 -3.25
N GLY A 200 -3.70 19.78 -2.34
CA GLY A 200 -3.07 19.94 -1.02
C GLY A 200 -3.73 21.04 -0.18
N TYR A 201 -2.93 21.97 0.37
CA TYR A 201 -3.43 23.11 1.15
C TYR A 201 -4.03 24.22 0.28
N GLN A 202 -3.80 24.18 -1.04
CA GLN A 202 -4.44 25.08 -1.99
C GLN A 202 -5.89 24.66 -2.30
N CYS A 203 -6.30 23.45 -1.90
CA CYS A 203 -7.67 22.96 -2.10
C CYS A 203 -8.68 23.78 -1.28
N PRO A 204 -9.79 24.27 -1.88
CA PRO A 204 -10.88 24.93 -1.14
C PRO A 204 -11.47 24.06 -0.01
N PHE A 205 -11.39 22.72 -0.14
CA PHE A 205 -11.89 21.77 0.87
C PHE A 205 -10.86 21.41 1.94
N ASN A 206 -9.63 21.89 1.87
CA ASN A 206 -8.57 21.59 2.83
C ASN A 206 -7.95 22.87 3.39
N GLN A 207 -8.80 23.79 3.83
CA GLN A 207 -8.38 25.03 4.49
C GLN A 207 -8.05 24.75 5.96
N LYS A 208 -7.12 25.53 6.53
CA LYS A 208 -6.61 25.33 7.89
C LYS A 208 -7.70 25.42 8.96
N ASP A 209 -8.61 26.38 8.80
CA ASP A 209 -9.65 26.68 9.79
C ASP A 209 -11.01 26.02 9.45
N ASP A 210 -11.15 25.47 8.25
CA ASP A 210 -12.37 24.78 7.76
C ASP A 210 -11.99 23.68 6.76
N CYS A 211 -11.44 22.58 7.27
CA CYS A 211 -11.16 21.41 6.45
C CYS A 211 -12.45 20.62 6.26
N ASN A 212 -12.90 20.44 5.01
CA ASN A 212 -14.03 19.58 4.62
C ASN A 212 -13.63 18.39 3.75
N CYS A 213 -12.33 18.18 3.53
CA CYS A 213 -11.78 17.04 2.81
C CYS A 213 -11.75 15.78 3.70
N PRO A 214 -12.48 14.71 3.37
CA PRO A 214 -12.52 13.47 4.16
C PRO A 214 -11.14 12.88 4.45
N PHE A 215 -10.25 12.85 3.45
CA PHE A 215 -8.90 12.33 3.59
C PHE A 215 -8.09 13.12 4.63
N TYR A 216 -8.08 14.45 4.55
CA TYR A 216 -7.30 15.28 5.50
C TYR A 216 -7.93 15.33 6.88
N LYS A 217 -9.27 15.34 7.00
CA LYS A 217 -9.97 15.15 8.28
C LYS A 217 -9.53 13.86 8.97
N ASN A 218 -9.51 12.75 8.22
CA ASN A 218 -9.03 11.48 8.73
C ASN A 218 -7.56 11.58 9.17
N ARG A 219 -6.67 12.16 8.35
CA ARG A 219 -5.25 12.31 8.71
C ARG A 219 -5.02 13.14 9.97
N GLU A 220 -5.79 14.20 10.18
CA GLU A 220 -5.71 14.99 11.41
C GLU A 220 -6.24 14.20 12.62
N TYR A 221 -7.37 13.48 12.46
CA TYR A 221 -7.87 12.57 13.51
C TYR A 221 -6.83 11.53 13.91
N LEU A 222 -6.17 10.87 12.94
CA LEU A 222 -5.16 9.85 13.19
C LEU A 222 -3.95 10.37 13.99
N ARG A 223 -3.61 11.67 13.91
CA ARG A 223 -2.54 12.25 14.74
C ARG A 223 -2.86 12.22 16.23
N SER A 224 -4.15 12.37 16.57
CA SER A 224 -4.61 12.32 17.95
C SER A 224 -4.76 10.89 18.49
N CYS A 225 -4.79 9.88 17.61
CA CYS A 225 -4.99 8.48 18.01
C CYS A 225 -3.79 7.91 18.77
N ASP A 226 -4.04 6.89 19.59
CA ASP A 226 -3.02 6.06 20.23
C ASP A 226 -2.73 4.81 19.40
N VAL A 227 -3.74 4.32 18.68
CA VAL A 227 -3.66 3.16 17.79
C VAL A 227 -4.08 3.51 16.37
N ILE A 228 -3.29 3.10 15.38
CA ILE A 228 -3.68 3.18 13.97
C ILE A 228 -3.75 1.78 13.38
N ILE A 229 -4.84 1.50 12.68
CA ILE A 229 -5.00 0.29 11.86
C ILE A 229 -4.82 0.69 10.39
N THR A 230 -4.04 -0.07 9.64
CA THR A 230 -3.74 0.15 8.22
C THR A 230 -3.57 -1.17 7.47
N ASN A 231 -3.33 -1.15 6.15
CA ASN A 231 -2.79 -2.31 5.43
C ASN A 231 -1.28 -2.26 5.23
N HIS A 232 -0.75 -3.42 4.84
CA HIS A 232 0.61 -3.59 4.37
C HIS A 232 0.97 -2.58 3.28
N SER A 233 0.14 -2.44 2.24
CA SER A 233 0.42 -1.56 1.10
C SER A 233 0.62 -0.09 1.50
N LEU A 234 -0.23 0.44 2.40
CA LEU A 234 -0.14 1.83 2.84
C LEU A 234 1.04 2.06 3.78
N LEU A 235 1.35 1.09 4.65
CA LEU A 235 2.57 1.13 5.47
C LEU A 235 3.82 1.16 4.57
N LEU A 236 3.90 0.27 3.58
CA LEU A 236 5.04 0.20 2.67
C LEU A 236 5.18 1.48 1.83
N ALA A 237 4.08 2.06 1.35
CA ALA A 237 4.09 3.34 0.66
C ALA A 237 4.56 4.50 1.56
N ASP A 238 4.19 4.51 2.85
CA ASP A 238 4.69 5.49 3.81
C ASP A 238 6.20 5.34 4.04
N LEU A 239 6.67 4.11 4.24
CA LEU A 239 8.09 3.79 4.43
C LEU A 239 8.93 4.12 3.18
N ASP A 240 8.36 3.95 1.99
CA ASP A 240 9.04 4.29 0.75
C ASP A 240 9.35 5.78 0.68
N GLY A 241 8.37 6.62 1.05
CA GLY A 241 8.49 8.07 1.20
C GLY A 241 9.27 8.55 2.43
N GLY A 242 9.91 7.65 3.18
CA GLY A 242 10.75 7.98 4.34
C GLY A 242 10.08 7.80 5.71
N GLY A 243 8.81 7.43 5.78
CA GLY A 243 8.06 7.18 7.02
C GLY A 243 7.58 8.46 7.70
N GLY A 244 6.28 8.52 8.03
CA GLY A 244 5.66 9.70 8.63
C GLY A 244 5.15 10.75 7.63
N MET A 245 5.00 10.38 6.36
CA MET A 245 4.53 11.27 5.28
C MET A 245 3.07 11.01 4.92
N VAL A 246 2.67 9.74 4.87
CA VAL A 246 1.33 9.25 4.59
C VAL A 246 0.63 8.83 5.88
N LEU A 247 1.36 8.15 6.77
CA LEU A 247 0.95 7.90 8.15
C LEU A 247 1.47 9.03 9.05
N PRO A 248 0.78 9.36 10.16
CA PRO A 248 1.13 10.53 10.96
C PRO A 248 2.34 10.35 11.88
N TRP A 249 2.89 9.13 11.99
CA TRP A 249 3.94 8.78 12.95
C TRP A 249 5.18 8.27 12.22
N ARG A 250 6.36 8.56 12.76
CA ARG A 250 7.60 7.98 12.26
C ARG A 250 7.83 6.59 12.86
N PRO A 251 8.62 5.70 12.21
CA PRO A 251 8.87 4.35 12.72
C PRO A 251 9.34 4.27 14.18
N ASP A 252 10.14 5.23 14.62
CA ASP A 252 10.70 5.35 15.97
C ASP A 252 9.67 5.77 17.05
N ASP A 253 8.49 6.22 16.63
CA ASP A 253 7.41 6.67 17.51
C ASP A 253 6.39 5.56 17.86
N TYR A 254 6.46 4.39 17.20
CA TYR A 254 5.45 3.34 17.38
C TYR A 254 6.01 1.93 17.55
N LEU A 255 5.26 1.12 18.31
CA LEU A 255 5.32 -0.34 18.26
C LEU A 255 4.49 -0.83 17.06
N LEU A 256 4.98 -1.82 16.33
CA LEU A 256 4.34 -2.35 15.12
C LEU A 256 3.80 -3.76 15.34
N CYS A 257 2.57 -4.01 14.93
CA CYS A 257 2.06 -5.36 14.68
C CYS A 257 1.83 -5.57 13.19
N VAL A 258 2.54 -6.54 12.60
CA VAL A 258 2.28 -7.03 11.24
C VAL A 258 1.45 -8.30 11.33
N ASP A 259 0.14 -8.16 11.14
CA ASP A 259 -0.78 -9.30 11.03
C ASP A 259 -0.81 -9.84 9.60
N GLU A 260 -1.10 -11.13 9.45
CA GLU A 260 -0.96 -11.88 8.19
C GLU A 260 0.42 -11.69 7.54
N ALA A 261 1.48 -11.73 8.36
CA ALA A 261 2.85 -11.45 7.96
C ALA A 261 3.40 -12.36 6.82
N HIS A 262 2.75 -13.49 6.55
CA HIS A 262 3.09 -14.34 5.41
C HIS A 262 2.92 -13.63 4.06
N ASN A 263 1.97 -12.69 3.95
CA ASN A 263 1.77 -11.90 2.74
C ASN A 263 2.66 -10.65 2.67
N PHE A 264 3.29 -10.25 3.79
CA PHE A 264 3.96 -8.96 3.89
C PHE A 264 5.13 -8.84 2.90
N THR A 265 5.86 -9.94 2.66
CA THR A 265 6.93 -10.00 1.66
C THR A 265 6.41 -9.70 0.25
N ASP A 266 5.32 -10.33 -0.17
CA ASP A 266 4.75 -10.13 -1.50
C ASP A 266 4.23 -8.70 -1.67
N TYR A 267 3.60 -8.14 -0.63
CA TYR A 267 3.22 -6.72 -0.62
C TYR A 267 4.43 -5.79 -0.71
N ALA A 268 5.54 -6.13 -0.04
CA ALA A 268 6.77 -5.35 -0.09
C ALA A 268 7.42 -5.44 -1.47
N ILE A 269 7.53 -6.62 -2.07
CA ILE A 269 8.07 -6.81 -3.42
C ILE A 269 7.24 -5.97 -4.39
N ASN A 270 5.92 -6.16 -4.43
CA ASN A 270 5.04 -5.40 -5.31
C ASN A 270 5.06 -3.90 -5.03
N GLY A 271 5.15 -3.49 -3.76
CA GLY A 271 5.19 -2.09 -3.35
C GLY A 271 6.47 -1.37 -3.76
N PHE A 272 7.58 -2.09 -3.92
CA PHE A 272 8.87 -1.55 -4.37
C PHE A 272 9.17 -1.90 -5.84
N MET A 273 8.24 -2.50 -6.58
CA MET A 273 8.37 -2.77 -8.00
C MET A 273 7.76 -1.64 -8.84
N GLY A 274 8.39 -1.35 -9.99
CA GLY A 274 7.86 -0.46 -11.02
C GLY A 274 7.25 -1.23 -12.18
N GLN A 275 6.19 -0.68 -12.76
CA GLN A 275 5.63 -1.16 -14.02
C GLN A 275 5.01 -0.03 -14.85
N PHE A 276 5.02 -0.18 -16.18
CA PHE A 276 4.27 0.66 -17.10
C PHE A 276 3.94 -0.06 -18.41
N ASP A 277 2.81 0.28 -19.05
CA ASP A 277 2.51 -0.16 -20.42
C ASP A 277 3.18 0.76 -21.43
N LEU A 278 3.93 0.20 -22.38
CA LEU A 278 4.71 0.97 -23.35
C LEU A 278 3.85 1.87 -24.23
N LYS A 279 2.81 1.31 -24.86
CA LYS A 279 2.04 2.02 -25.88
C LYS A 279 1.16 3.11 -25.27
N GLN A 280 0.52 2.80 -24.14
CA GLN A 280 -0.27 3.75 -23.38
C GLN A 280 0.60 4.89 -22.85
N SER A 281 1.80 4.57 -22.33
CA SER A 281 2.72 5.56 -21.77
C SER A 281 3.17 6.58 -22.81
N ILE A 282 3.47 6.17 -24.04
CA ILE A 282 3.81 7.09 -25.15
C ILE A 282 2.71 8.16 -25.30
N GLY A 283 1.45 7.73 -25.41
CA GLY A 283 0.33 8.66 -25.56
C GLY A 283 0.14 9.58 -24.35
N LEU A 284 0.36 9.09 -23.14
CA LEU A 284 0.26 9.90 -21.91
C LEU A 284 1.37 10.95 -21.83
N VAL A 285 2.61 10.58 -22.18
CA VAL A 285 3.77 11.48 -22.23
C VAL A 285 3.56 12.59 -23.27
N GLU A 286 3.09 12.25 -24.48
CA GLU A 286 2.78 13.25 -25.51
C GLU A 286 1.67 14.20 -25.09
N ASN A 287 0.64 13.71 -24.39
CA ASN A 287 -0.45 14.54 -23.91
C ASN A 287 0.01 15.47 -22.78
N ALA A 288 0.97 15.05 -21.94
CA ALA A 288 1.62 15.92 -20.98
C ALA A 288 2.33 17.08 -21.67
N ALA A 289 3.10 16.80 -22.73
CA ALA A 289 3.80 17.83 -23.50
C ALA A 289 2.82 18.83 -24.15
N LYS A 290 1.74 18.33 -24.77
CA LYS A 290 0.68 19.17 -25.38
C LYS A 290 -0.08 20.01 -24.36
N LEU A 291 -0.24 19.52 -23.14
CA LEU A 291 -0.86 20.27 -22.05
C LEU A 291 0.06 21.40 -21.57
N ILE A 292 1.37 21.13 -21.45
CA ILE A 292 2.36 22.12 -21.03
C ILE A 292 2.53 23.24 -22.06
N ALA A 293 2.62 22.88 -23.35
CA ALA A 293 2.72 23.81 -24.46
C ALA A 293 1.73 23.45 -25.56
N ASN A 294 0.74 24.34 -25.77
CA ASN A 294 -0.28 24.17 -26.77
C ASN A 294 0.09 24.93 -28.05
N ALA A 295 0.65 24.20 -29.02
CA ALA A 295 1.08 24.77 -30.31
C ALA A 295 -0.05 25.41 -31.12
N ALA A 296 -1.30 24.91 -31.01
CA ALA A 296 -2.43 25.43 -31.77
C ALA A 296 -2.85 26.84 -31.31
N THR A 297 -2.61 27.16 -30.04
CA THR A 297 -2.96 28.45 -29.43
C THR A 297 -1.73 29.30 -29.08
N ASN A 298 -0.53 28.76 -29.32
CA ASN A 298 0.75 29.34 -28.90
C ASN A 298 0.75 29.76 -27.42
N SER A 299 0.21 28.89 -26.56
CA SER A 299 0.05 29.15 -25.13
C SER A 299 0.78 28.12 -24.29
N TYR A 300 1.19 28.55 -23.09
CA TYR A 300 1.87 27.73 -22.10
C TYR A 300 1.03 27.60 -20.84
N ILE A 301 1.19 26.48 -20.14
CA ILE A 301 0.48 26.21 -18.89
C ILE A 301 0.85 27.19 -17.76
N ILE A 302 2.07 27.75 -17.82
CA ILE A 302 2.59 28.78 -16.91
C ILE A 302 3.39 29.83 -17.69
N ASP A 303 3.66 30.97 -17.04
CA ASP A 303 4.35 32.10 -17.68
C ASP A 303 5.86 31.88 -17.86
N ASN A 304 6.44 30.86 -17.22
CA ASN A 304 7.84 30.50 -17.38
C ASN A 304 8.06 29.65 -18.64
N ILE A 305 8.12 30.32 -19.79
CA ILE A 305 8.26 29.70 -21.11
C ILE A 305 9.50 28.81 -21.20
N GLN A 306 10.64 29.25 -20.67
CA GLN A 306 11.89 28.47 -20.73
C GLN A 306 11.76 27.12 -20.01
N LEU A 307 11.14 27.11 -18.81
CA LEU A 307 10.89 25.87 -18.08
C LEU A 307 9.92 24.96 -18.84
N CYS A 308 8.87 25.53 -19.43
CA CYS A 308 7.94 24.76 -20.24
C CYS A 308 8.62 24.14 -21.47
N ASP A 309 9.40 24.91 -22.22
CA ASP A 309 10.11 24.42 -23.40
C ASP A 309 11.11 23.32 -23.04
N GLN A 310 11.88 23.48 -21.96
CA GLN A 310 12.80 22.45 -21.47
C GLN A 310 12.07 21.16 -21.09
N THR A 311 10.95 21.27 -20.37
CA THR A 311 10.15 20.10 -19.96
C THR A 311 9.48 19.43 -21.15
N VAL A 312 9.02 20.20 -22.14
CA VAL A 312 8.44 19.67 -23.38
C VAL A 312 9.49 18.94 -24.20
N THR A 313 10.71 19.45 -24.27
CA THR A 313 11.83 18.75 -24.92
C THR A 313 12.11 17.41 -24.26
N SER A 314 12.27 17.35 -22.93
CA SER A 314 12.54 16.08 -22.24
C SER A 314 11.39 15.06 -22.39
N LEU A 315 10.13 15.54 -22.40
CA LEU A 315 8.96 14.68 -22.64
C LEU A 315 8.92 14.14 -24.07
N ASN A 316 9.26 14.97 -25.07
CA ASN A 316 9.33 14.53 -26.46
C ASN A 316 10.47 13.51 -26.66
N GLU A 317 11.64 13.74 -26.05
CA GLU A 317 12.75 12.79 -26.05
C GLU A 317 12.33 11.46 -25.41
N LEU A 318 11.68 11.51 -24.24
CA LEU A 318 11.12 10.32 -23.60
C LEU A 318 10.13 9.58 -24.50
N SER A 319 9.20 10.29 -25.14
CA SER A 319 8.23 9.70 -26.06
C SER A 319 8.92 8.97 -27.22
N VAL A 320 9.91 9.61 -27.84
CA VAL A 320 10.69 9.01 -28.94
C VAL A 320 11.44 7.77 -28.47
N THR A 321 12.07 7.81 -27.30
CA THR A 321 12.81 6.68 -26.74
C THR A 321 11.88 5.52 -26.36
N LEU A 322 10.69 5.81 -25.81
CA LEU A 322 9.67 4.78 -25.54
C LEU A 322 9.14 4.15 -26.84
N ASP A 323 8.95 4.93 -27.91
CA ASP A 323 8.55 4.40 -29.21
C ASP A 323 9.64 3.50 -29.83
N LYS A 324 10.92 3.88 -29.72
CA LYS A 324 12.05 3.00 -30.08
C LYS A 324 11.97 1.69 -29.29
N PHE A 325 11.72 1.75 -27.98
CA PHE A 325 11.61 0.56 -27.13
C PHE A 325 10.42 -0.31 -27.51
N TYR A 326 9.24 0.28 -27.71
CA TYR A 326 8.05 -0.42 -28.18
C TYR A 326 8.30 -1.13 -29.51
N ASN A 327 8.91 -0.45 -30.48
CA ASN A 327 9.22 -1.03 -31.79
C ASN A 327 10.26 -2.16 -31.69
N LEU A 328 11.28 -2.00 -30.85
CA LEU A 328 12.27 -3.05 -30.58
C LEU A 328 11.59 -4.33 -30.05
N ILE A 329 10.71 -4.18 -29.05
CA ILE A 329 9.96 -5.31 -28.48
C ILE A 329 9.04 -5.96 -29.52
N ARG A 330 8.27 -5.14 -30.23
CA ARG A 330 7.31 -5.59 -31.25
C ARG A 330 7.97 -6.35 -32.40
N LEU A 331 9.16 -5.95 -32.83
CA LEU A 331 9.89 -6.63 -33.90
C LEU A 331 10.51 -7.96 -33.46
N ASN A 332 10.62 -8.21 -32.15
CA ASN A 332 11.26 -9.38 -31.57
C ASN A 332 10.27 -10.26 -30.75
N GLN A 333 9.00 -10.31 -31.16
CA GLN A 333 7.97 -11.14 -30.51
C GLN A 333 8.36 -12.62 -30.37
N ASN A 334 9.20 -13.14 -31.27
CA ASN A 334 9.69 -14.52 -31.25
C ASN A 334 10.61 -14.83 -30.05
N LEU A 335 11.06 -13.83 -29.30
CA LEU A 335 11.87 -14.01 -28.09
C LEU A 335 11.02 -14.18 -26.82
N PHE A 336 9.70 -13.98 -26.90
CA PHE A 336 8.80 -14.20 -25.77
C PHE A 336 8.58 -15.69 -25.54
N ASP A 337 8.69 -16.12 -24.29
CA ASP A 337 8.29 -17.46 -23.84
C ASP A 337 7.02 -17.33 -23.00
N ASN A 338 5.93 -17.96 -23.46
CA ASN A 338 4.60 -17.89 -22.84
C ASN A 338 4.16 -16.45 -22.48
N GLY A 339 4.40 -15.50 -23.39
CA GLY A 339 4.05 -14.09 -23.20
C GLY A 339 4.99 -13.31 -22.29
N THR A 340 6.15 -13.86 -21.91
CA THR A 340 7.17 -13.18 -21.10
C THR A 340 8.50 -13.05 -21.83
N LEU A 341 9.09 -11.86 -21.83
CA LEU A 341 10.45 -11.61 -22.30
C LEU A 341 11.32 -11.13 -21.14
N ILE A 342 12.34 -11.92 -20.76
CA ILE A 342 13.28 -11.57 -19.68
C ILE A 342 14.29 -10.53 -20.20
N LEU A 343 14.52 -9.47 -19.43
CA LEU A 343 15.45 -8.38 -19.78
C LEU A 343 16.77 -8.43 -19.00
N ASN A 344 16.96 -9.41 -18.13
CA ASN A 344 18.24 -9.66 -17.47
C ASN A 344 19.25 -10.26 -18.46
N ASP A 345 20.34 -9.55 -18.71
CA ASP A 345 21.36 -9.90 -19.71
C ASP A 345 22.07 -11.25 -19.45
N TYR A 346 22.23 -11.63 -18.18
CA TYR A 346 22.79 -12.92 -17.79
C TYR A 346 21.83 -14.11 -18.01
N LEU A 347 20.53 -13.86 -18.22
CA LEU A 347 19.52 -14.88 -18.56
C LEU A 347 19.11 -14.81 -20.04
N ASN A 348 19.28 -13.66 -20.68
CA ASN A 348 18.89 -13.42 -22.06
C ASN A 348 20.02 -12.73 -22.82
N SER A 349 20.72 -13.50 -23.65
CA SER A 349 21.82 -13.00 -24.49
C SER A 349 21.37 -12.04 -25.59
N ALA A 350 20.07 -11.91 -25.86
CA ALA A 350 19.53 -10.92 -26.78
C ALA A 350 19.59 -9.48 -26.22
N ILE A 351 19.87 -9.32 -24.91
CA ILE A 351 20.05 -8.01 -24.28
C ILE A 351 21.48 -7.51 -24.55
N THR A 352 21.64 -6.84 -25.69
CA THR A 352 22.91 -6.26 -26.13
C THR A 352 23.22 -4.93 -25.41
N GLN A 353 24.42 -4.39 -25.63
CA GLN A 353 24.78 -3.07 -25.12
C GLN A 353 23.83 -1.97 -25.65
N GLU A 354 23.41 -2.04 -26.91
CA GLU A 354 22.45 -1.09 -27.50
C GLU A 354 21.11 -1.08 -26.77
N VAL A 355 20.64 -2.26 -26.30
CA VAL A 355 19.41 -2.37 -25.50
C VAL A 355 19.59 -1.76 -24.11
N LYS A 356 20.77 -1.95 -23.50
CA LYS A 356 21.10 -1.33 -22.21
C LYS A 356 21.21 0.18 -22.31
N ASP A 357 21.82 0.69 -23.39
CA ASP A 357 21.91 2.12 -23.67
C ASP A 357 20.51 2.72 -23.83
N LEU A 358 19.58 2.00 -24.48
CA LEU A 358 18.18 2.40 -24.55
C LEU A 358 17.52 2.48 -23.16
N PHE A 359 17.79 1.55 -22.25
CA PHE A 359 17.28 1.64 -20.87
C PHE A 359 17.80 2.88 -20.15
N ILE A 360 19.07 3.23 -20.36
CA ILE A 360 19.69 4.44 -19.81
C ILE A 360 19.02 5.70 -20.39
N GLU A 361 18.78 5.74 -21.70
CA GLU A 361 18.06 6.85 -22.35
C GLU A 361 16.66 7.04 -21.75
N VAL A 362 15.90 5.94 -21.54
CA VAL A 362 14.57 6.00 -20.91
C VAL A 362 14.67 6.54 -19.48
N ALA A 363 15.59 6.00 -18.66
CA ALA A 363 15.74 6.42 -17.27
C ALA A 363 16.12 7.90 -17.16
N PHE A 364 17.05 8.36 -18.00
CA PHE A 364 17.51 9.74 -18.02
C PHE A 364 16.38 10.70 -18.43
N SER A 365 15.75 10.46 -19.59
CA SER A 365 14.70 11.33 -20.13
C SER A 365 13.45 11.34 -19.23
N ALA A 366 13.13 10.21 -18.60
CA ALA A 366 12.05 10.12 -17.62
C ALA A 366 12.38 10.90 -16.33
N GLY A 367 13.61 10.80 -15.83
CA GLY A 367 14.07 11.56 -14.67
C GLY A 367 14.03 13.08 -14.89
N GLU A 368 14.50 13.56 -16.05
CA GLU A 368 14.42 14.97 -16.41
C GLU A 368 12.97 15.45 -16.55
N SER A 369 12.12 14.62 -17.18
CA SER A 369 10.69 14.93 -17.32
C SER A 369 9.97 14.99 -15.97
N VAL A 370 10.32 14.10 -15.02
CA VAL A 370 9.81 14.16 -13.64
C VAL A 370 10.17 15.49 -13.00
N ALA A 371 11.46 15.86 -13.00
CA ALA A 371 11.93 17.10 -12.40
C ALA A 371 11.30 18.35 -13.03
N GLY A 372 11.14 18.37 -14.36
CA GLY A 372 10.49 19.45 -15.10
C GLY A 372 9.01 19.60 -14.75
N ILE A 373 8.26 18.50 -14.71
CA ILE A 373 6.84 18.51 -14.33
C ILE A 373 6.67 18.96 -12.87
N GLU A 374 7.49 18.48 -11.94
CA GLU A 374 7.45 18.91 -10.53
C GLU A 374 7.63 20.42 -10.39
N ALA A 375 8.62 20.99 -11.06
CA ALA A 375 8.85 22.44 -11.07
C ALA A 375 7.66 23.22 -11.65
N ILE A 376 7.01 22.72 -12.71
CA ILE A 376 5.79 23.33 -13.25
C ILE A 376 4.63 23.23 -12.26
N GLN A 377 4.44 22.07 -11.60
CA GLN A 377 3.40 21.90 -10.58
C GLN A 377 3.60 22.87 -9.41
N GLU A 378 4.83 23.10 -8.97
CA GLU A 378 5.13 24.11 -7.94
C GLU A 378 4.72 25.51 -8.39
N LYS A 379 5.05 25.90 -9.63
CA LYS A 379 4.65 27.22 -10.18
C LYS A 379 3.14 27.37 -10.31
N LEU A 380 2.43 26.32 -10.70
CA LEU A 380 0.97 26.30 -10.70
C LEU A 380 0.40 26.47 -9.28
N LYS A 381 0.93 25.74 -8.29
CA LYS A 381 0.53 25.86 -6.88
C LYS A 381 0.79 27.27 -6.32
N GLU A 382 1.90 27.91 -6.69
CA GLU A 382 2.19 29.30 -6.34
C GLU A 382 1.16 30.26 -6.96
N LYS A 383 0.81 30.08 -8.22
CA LYS A 383 -0.18 30.90 -8.92
C LYS A 383 -1.57 30.77 -8.30
N ILE A 384 -2.02 29.55 -8.01
CA ILE A 384 -3.29 29.25 -7.34
C ILE A 384 -3.35 29.90 -5.95
N LYS A 385 -2.23 29.91 -5.22
CA LYS A 385 -2.14 30.55 -3.90
C LYS A 385 -2.29 32.07 -3.97
N ASN A 386 -1.79 32.70 -5.04
CA ASN A 386 -1.76 34.15 -5.19
C ASN A 386 -3.02 34.72 -5.87
N ALA A 387 -3.71 33.90 -6.67
CA ALA A 387 -4.96 34.26 -7.32
C ALA A 387 -5.83 32.99 -7.47
N SER A 388 -7.11 33.07 -7.11
CA SER A 388 -8.09 32.01 -7.38
C SER A 388 -8.28 31.86 -8.91
N ASP A 389 -7.44 31.02 -9.52
CA ASP A 389 -7.40 30.76 -10.95
C ASP A 389 -7.83 29.32 -11.25
N TYR A 390 -9.12 29.16 -11.56
CA TYR A 390 -9.73 27.89 -11.92
C TYR A 390 -9.02 27.18 -13.09
N THR A 391 -8.43 27.94 -14.02
CA THR A 391 -7.70 27.36 -15.15
C THR A 391 -6.43 26.68 -14.66
N SER A 392 -5.69 27.33 -13.76
CA SER A 392 -4.48 26.76 -13.15
C SER A 392 -4.81 25.53 -12.28
N GLU A 393 -5.92 25.54 -11.55
CA GLU A 393 -6.38 24.38 -10.78
C GLU A 393 -6.71 23.18 -11.68
N ALA A 394 -7.47 23.40 -12.74
CA ALA A 394 -7.81 22.36 -13.72
C ALA A 394 -6.56 21.81 -14.44
N ASN A 395 -5.62 22.69 -14.78
CA ASN A 395 -4.35 22.32 -15.40
C ASN A 395 -3.47 21.50 -14.45
N LEU A 396 -3.39 21.86 -13.17
CA LEU A 396 -2.63 21.11 -12.16
C LEU A 396 -3.15 19.67 -12.01
N ILE A 397 -4.47 19.48 -12.01
CA ILE A 397 -5.10 18.16 -11.91
C ILE A 397 -4.79 17.30 -13.15
N LYS A 398 -4.97 17.86 -14.35
CA LYS A 398 -4.66 17.16 -15.60
C LYS A 398 -3.17 16.80 -15.69
N LEU A 399 -2.30 17.74 -15.32
CA LEU A 399 -0.86 17.50 -15.30
C LEU A 399 -0.50 16.44 -14.27
N GLY A 400 -1.13 16.44 -13.09
CA GLY A 400 -0.96 15.41 -12.07
C GLY A 400 -1.28 13.99 -12.55
N PHE A 401 -2.35 13.84 -13.35
CA PHE A 401 -2.69 12.56 -13.97
C PHE A 401 -1.56 12.04 -14.89
N TYR A 402 -1.04 12.90 -15.77
CA TYR A 402 0.09 12.52 -16.63
C TYR A 402 1.37 12.30 -15.84
N PHE A 403 1.61 13.11 -14.82
CA PHE A 403 2.79 13.02 -13.96
C PHE A 403 2.90 11.65 -13.28
N SER A 404 1.77 11.09 -12.82
CA SER A 404 1.75 9.74 -12.26
C SER A 404 2.29 8.68 -13.24
N SER A 405 2.03 8.84 -14.53
CA SER A 405 2.54 7.93 -15.56
C SER A 405 4.04 8.13 -15.77
N VAL A 406 4.51 9.37 -15.87
CA VAL A 406 5.92 9.70 -16.07
C VAL A 406 6.78 9.25 -14.89
N GLU A 407 6.30 9.46 -13.66
CA GLU A 407 6.94 8.98 -12.42
C GLU A 407 7.01 7.44 -12.40
N GLY A 408 5.95 6.76 -12.82
CA GLY A 408 5.94 5.29 -12.95
C GLY A 408 6.99 4.77 -13.92
N ILE A 409 7.18 5.44 -15.06
CA ILE A 409 8.22 5.11 -16.04
C ILE A 409 9.62 5.33 -15.43
N ALA A 410 9.86 6.48 -14.81
CA ALA A 410 11.15 6.79 -14.18
C ALA A 410 11.53 5.78 -13.10
N ASN A 411 10.59 5.46 -12.21
CA ASN A 411 10.80 4.47 -11.14
C ASN A 411 11.12 3.08 -11.71
N THR A 412 10.41 2.65 -12.76
CA THR A 412 10.64 1.37 -13.42
C THR A 412 11.99 1.35 -14.14
N ALA A 413 12.32 2.42 -14.86
CA ALA A 413 13.56 2.54 -15.64
C ALA A 413 14.81 2.56 -14.76
N ASN A 414 14.73 3.12 -13.54
CA ASN A 414 15.81 3.02 -12.55
C ASN A 414 16.15 1.56 -12.22
N TYR A 415 15.16 0.67 -12.14
CA TYR A 415 15.40 -0.76 -11.95
C TYR A 415 15.96 -1.45 -13.20
N LEU A 416 15.65 -0.94 -14.41
CA LEU A 416 16.19 -1.47 -15.67
C LEU A 416 17.70 -1.21 -15.83
N VAL A 417 18.19 -0.07 -15.35
CA VAL A 417 19.58 0.38 -15.54
C VAL A 417 20.53 -0.12 -14.45
N ASN A 418 20.02 -0.44 -13.26
CA ASN A 418 20.84 -0.85 -12.12
C ASN A 418 21.77 -2.05 -12.46
N GLU A 419 22.97 -2.06 -11.90
CA GLU A 419 23.88 -3.21 -12.03
C GLU A 419 23.52 -4.31 -11.03
N ASP A 420 23.30 -5.53 -11.53
CA ASP A 420 23.03 -6.70 -10.69
C ASP A 420 24.33 -7.23 -10.07
N LYS A 421 24.82 -6.57 -9.02
CA LYS A 421 26.10 -6.90 -8.36
C LYS A 421 26.13 -8.28 -7.69
N SER A 422 24.97 -8.87 -7.38
CA SER A 422 24.86 -10.24 -6.86
C SER A 422 23.45 -10.81 -7.08
N ARG A 423 23.30 -12.14 -7.04
CA ARG A 423 21.98 -12.81 -7.13
C ARG A 423 20.96 -12.36 -6.08
N PHE A 424 21.42 -11.83 -4.94
CA PHE A 424 20.57 -11.39 -3.83
C PHE A 424 20.22 -9.90 -3.90
N ASN A 425 20.88 -9.15 -4.78
CA ASN A 425 20.62 -7.74 -5.07
C ASN A 425 20.28 -7.54 -6.56
N ALA A 426 19.93 -8.62 -7.26
CA ALA A 426 19.55 -8.56 -8.66
C ALA A 426 18.10 -8.09 -8.76
N ASN A 427 17.84 -7.19 -9.70
CA ASN A 427 16.48 -6.81 -10.05
C ASN A 427 15.91 -7.81 -11.04
N ALA A 428 14.67 -8.23 -10.85
CA ALA A 428 13.92 -8.91 -11.91
C ALA A 428 13.46 -7.86 -12.92
N ARG A 429 13.63 -8.16 -14.21
CA ARG A 429 13.25 -7.26 -15.31
C ARG A 429 12.62 -8.10 -16.42
N TRP A 430 11.39 -7.80 -16.80
CA TRP A 430 10.75 -8.49 -17.91
C TRP A 430 9.71 -7.62 -18.60
N VAL A 431 9.28 -8.07 -19.78
CA VAL A 431 8.12 -7.54 -20.49
C VAL A 431 7.06 -8.62 -20.55
N GLU A 432 5.84 -8.30 -20.15
CA GLU A 432 4.67 -9.14 -20.38
C GLU A 432 3.96 -8.69 -21.66
N HIS A 433 3.68 -9.64 -22.55
CA HIS A 433 2.83 -9.44 -23.71
C HIS A 433 1.40 -9.88 -23.38
N LYS A 434 0.44 -8.97 -23.55
CA LYS A 434 -0.99 -9.20 -23.34
C LYS A 434 -1.74 -8.88 -24.62
N LEU A 435 -2.74 -9.70 -24.92
CA LEU A 435 -3.71 -9.46 -26.00
C LEU A 435 -5.00 -8.92 -25.38
N ILE A 436 -5.23 -7.61 -25.52
CA ILE A 436 -6.47 -6.96 -25.05
C ILE A 436 -7.23 -6.42 -26.25
N ASN A 437 -8.47 -6.87 -26.45
CA ASN A 437 -9.32 -6.45 -27.57
C ASN A 437 -8.61 -6.57 -28.95
N ASN A 438 -7.85 -7.66 -29.16
CA ASN A 438 -7.01 -7.91 -30.34
C ASN A 438 -5.87 -6.89 -30.58
N ASN A 439 -5.49 -6.10 -29.57
CA ASN A 439 -4.31 -5.26 -29.61
C ASN A 439 -3.20 -5.87 -28.75
N ASP A 440 -1.97 -5.78 -29.26
CA ASP A 440 -0.77 -6.08 -28.49
C ASP A 440 -0.52 -4.99 -27.45
N GLU A 441 -0.43 -5.40 -26.19
CA GLU A 441 0.00 -4.59 -25.06
C GLU A 441 1.29 -5.18 -24.47
N TYR A 442 2.23 -4.30 -24.14
CA TYR A 442 3.54 -4.69 -23.60
C TYR A 442 3.77 -3.95 -22.30
N VAL A 443 3.73 -4.68 -21.20
CA VAL A 443 3.92 -4.14 -19.86
C VAL A 443 5.35 -4.43 -19.43
N VAL A 444 6.14 -3.36 -19.26
CA VAL A 444 7.51 -3.45 -18.74
C VAL A 444 7.41 -3.48 -17.22
N ILE A 445 8.07 -4.46 -16.60
CA ILE A 445 8.06 -4.67 -15.16
C ILE A 445 9.51 -4.81 -14.68
N ALA A 446 9.87 -4.06 -13.65
CA ALA A 446 11.20 -4.12 -13.07
C ALA A 446 11.18 -3.81 -11.57
N GLY A 447 11.96 -4.55 -10.79
CA GLY A 447 12.15 -4.28 -9.37
C GLY A 447 12.96 -5.35 -8.64
N VAL A 448 13.06 -5.21 -7.32
CA VAL A 448 13.91 -6.11 -6.52
C VAL A 448 13.34 -7.54 -6.47
N THR A 449 14.22 -8.55 -6.63
CA THR A 449 13.84 -9.96 -6.43
C THR A 449 13.67 -10.32 -4.95
N HIS A 450 14.27 -9.53 -4.07
CA HIS A 450 14.27 -9.76 -2.64
C HIS A 450 14.24 -8.43 -1.89
N VAL A 451 13.36 -8.32 -0.88
CA VAL A 451 13.12 -7.08 -0.15
C VAL A 451 13.82 -7.00 1.20
N GLY A 452 14.50 -8.05 1.65
CA GLY A 452 15.07 -8.12 3.00
C GLY A 452 15.99 -6.94 3.37
N ASN A 453 16.90 -6.53 2.47
CA ASN A 453 17.75 -5.35 2.70
C ASN A 453 16.94 -4.04 2.73
N VAL A 454 15.92 -3.93 1.87
CA VAL A 454 15.04 -2.76 1.81
C VAL A 454 14.23 -2.64 3.12
N LEU A 455 13.63 -3.74 3.58
CA LEU A 455 12.87 -3.79 4.82
C LEU A 455 13.77 -3.55 6.03
N LYS A 456 14.99 -4.11 6.07
CA LYS A 456 15.96 -3.82 7.13
C LYS A 456 16.21 -2.31 7.24
N ASN A 457 16.59 -1.68 6.13
CA ASN A 457 16.98 -0.27 6.12
C ASN A 457 15.78 0.68 6.35
N LYS A 458 14.64 0.41 5.70
CA LYS A 458 13.48 1.30 5.74
C LYS A 458 12.59 1.08 6.96
N LEU A 459 12.58 -0.14 7.53
CA LEU A 459 11.67 -0.52 8.62
C LEU A 459 12.38 -1.07 9.85
N TRP A 460 13.09 -2.20 9.77
CA TRP A 460 13.58 -2.90 10.97
C TRP A 460 14.63 -2.11 11.75
N ASP A 461 15.50 -1.35 11.06
CA ASP A 461 16.49 -0.49 11.71
C ASP A 461 15.89 0.79 12.31
N ARG A 462 14.60 1.06 12.07
CA ARG A 462 13.94 2.33 12.42
C ARG A 462 12.76 2.18 13.35
N VAL A 463 12.05 1.07 13.28
CA VAL A 463 10.87 0.82 14.12
C VAL A 463 11.27 0.65 15.58
N TYR A 464 10.47 1.18 16.50
CA TYR A 464 10.79 1.09 17.92
C TYR A 464 10.74 -0.36 18.45
N ALA A 465 9.75 -1.15 18.02
CA ALA A 465 9.69 -2.61 18.17
C ALA A 465 8.64 -3.19 17.23
N ALA A 466 8.71 -4.50 16.92
CA ALA A 466 7.72 -5.13 16.04
C ALA A 466 7.36 -6.57 16.41
N CYS A 467 6.07 -6.91 16.35
CA CYS A 467 5.61 -8.29 16.36
C CYS A 467 5.00 -8.64 15.00
N LEU A 468 5.46 -9.73 14.41
CA LEU A 468 4.94 -10.26 13.15
C LEU A 468 4.20 -11.56 13.44
N THR A 469 2.97 -11.69 12.96
CA THR A 469 2.18 -12.90 13.21
C THR A 469 1.34 -13.32 12.02
N SER A 470 1.11 -14.63 11.91
CA SER A 470 0.28 -15.25 10.88
C SER A 470 -0.06 -16.68 11.31
N ALA A 471 -1.08 -17.28 10.69
CA ALA A 471 -1.39 -18.70 10.88
C ALA A 471 -0.29 -19.64 10.37
N THR A 472 0.49 -19.19 9.39
CA THR A 472 1.57 -19.96 8.76
C THR A 472 2.77 -19.05 8.52
N LEU A 473 3.92 -19.38 9.10
CA LEU A 473 5.21 -18.69 8.97
C LEU A 473 6.39 -19.67 8.99
N ALA A 474 6.31 -20.75 9.76
CA ALA A 474 7.33 -21.77 9.86
C ALA A 474 7.13 -22.85 8.78
N ILE A 475 8.25 -23.41 8.31
CA ILE A 475 8.27 -24.65 7.55
C ILE A 475 8.68 -25.75 8.53
N GLY A 476 7.73 -26.58 8.94
CA GLY A 476 7.93 -27.47 10.09
C GLY A 476 8.08 -26.63 11.37
N GLU A 477 9.23 -26.73 12.03
CA GLU A 477 9.58 -25.95 13.24
C GLU A 477 10.52 -24.77 12.94
N ARG A 478 10.83 -24.52 11.67
CA ARG A 478 11.89 -23.61 11.22
C ARG A 478 11.33 -22.33 10.61
N PHE A 479 11.83 -21.19 11.07
CA PHE A 479 11.43 -19.85 10.61
C PHE A 479 12.40 -19.23 9.60
N GLU A 480 13.48 -19.93 9.24
CA GLU A 480 14.59 -19.43 8.44
C GLU A 480 14.13 -18.89 7.08
N TYR A 481 13.14 -19.55 6.45
CA TYR A 481 12.56 -19.09 5.20
C TYR A 481 11.88 -17.73 5.36
N SER A 482 10.95 -17.60 6.33
CA SER A 482 10.25 -16.34 6.59
C SER A 482 11.21 -15.25 7.06
N LYS A 483 12.18 -15.58 7.93
CA LYS A 483 13.22 -14.65 8.36
C LYS A 483 14.04 -14.13 7.18
N PHE A 484 14.39 -15.02 6.24
CA PHE A 484 15.11 -14.64 5.02
C PHE A 484 14.28 -13.68 4.16
N GLN A 485 13.05 -14.07 3.80
CA GLN A 485 12.14 -13.27 2.97
C GLN A 485 11.89 -11.86 3.54
N LEU A 486 11.72 -11.77 4.86
CA LEU A 486 11.46 -10.52 5.56
C LEU A 486 12.74 -9.72 5.87
N GLY A 487 13.93 -10.27 5.61
CA GLY A 487 15.22 -9.65 5.98
C GLY A 487 15.54 -9.69 7.47
N LEU A 488 14.76 -10.41 8.28
CA LEU A 488 14.99 -10.59 9.71
C LEU A 488 16.19 -11.50 9.99
N ASN A 489 16.64 -12.29 9.02
CA ASN A 489 17.89 -13.05 9.12
C ASN A 489 19.14 -12.17 9.18
N LEU A 490 19.02 -10.88 8.84
CA LEU A 490 20.09 -9.88 8.93
C LEU A 490 20.21 -9.29 10.35
N LEU A 491 19.34 -9.71 11.26
CA LEU A 491 19.27 -9.29 12.66
C LEU A 491 19.46 -10.54 13.54
N PRO A 492 20.55 -10.63 14.33
CA PRO A 492 20.93 -11.88 14.98
C PRO A 492 19.97 -12.33 16.10
N GLU A 493 19.27 -11.41 16.78
CA GLU A 493 18.53 -11.70 18.01
C GLU A 493 17.00 -11.77 17.82
N VAL A 494 16.51 -11.90 16.58
CA VAL A 494 15.05 -11.98 16.32
C VAL A 494 14.47 -13.28 16.89
N LYS A 495 13.62 -13.15 17.91
CA LYS A 495 12.92 -14.28 18.54
C LYS A 495 11.84 -14.82 17.60
N ALA A 496 11.74 -16.15 17.48
CA ALA A 496 10.67 -16.78 16.72
C ALA A 496 10.00 -17.88 17.54
N THR A 497 8.67 -17.88 17.56
CA THR A 497 7.86 -18.79 18.36
C THR A 497 6.74 -19.36 17.50
N LYS A 498 6.56 -20.68 17.55
CA LYS A 498 5.44 -21.38 16.94
C LYS A 498 4.53 -21.85 18.07
N LEU A 499 3.29 -21.39 18.06
CA LEU A 499 2.31 -21.73 19.08
C LEU A 499 1.54 -22.99 18.71
N ASP A 500 1.16 -23.76 19.73
CA ASP A 500 0.38 -24.96 19.54
C ASP A 500 -1.05 -24.67 19.04
N THR A 501 -1.54 -25.58 18.20
CA THR A 501 -2.93 -25.56 17.75
C THR A 501 -3.85 -26.06 18.86
N ASN A 502 -4.98 -25.36 19.05
CA ASN A 502 -6.03 -25.81 19.95
C ASN A 502 -6.99 -26.82 19.28
N PHE A 503 -6.79 -27.14 18.00
CA PHE A 503 -7.61 -28.11 17.28
C PHE A 503 -7.06 -29.52 17.41
N ASN A 504 -7.93 -30.47 17.74
CA ASN A 504 -7.60 -31.90 17.73
C ASN A 504 -7.79 -32.48 16.32
N TYR A 505 -6.84 -32.17 15.42
CA TYR A 505 -6.86 -32.68 14.04
C TYR A 505 -6.97 -34.21 13.97
N PRO A 506 -6.24 -35.03 14.78
CA PRO A 506 -6.37 -36.48 14.72
C PRO A 506 -7.79 -37.01 14.94
N LEU A 507 -8.59 -36.36 15.78
CA LEU A 507 -9.98 -36.78 16.02
C LEU A 507 -10.97 -36.17 15.02
N HIS A 508 -10.70 -34.97 14.51
CA HIS A 508 -11.69 -34.16 13.78
C HIS A 508 -11.37 -33.99 12.29
N SER A 509 -10.29 -34.60 11.78
CA SER A 509 -9.88 -34.51 10.38
C SER A 509 -9.31 -35.83 9.88
N GLN A 510 -9.38 -36.04 8.56
CA GLN A 510 -8.79 -37.17 7.88
C GLN A 510 -8.00 -36.65 6.67
N LEU A 511 -6.72 -37.00 6.60
CA LEU A 511 -5.95 -36.83 5.36
C LEU A 511 -6.15 -38.07 4.50
N VAL A 512 -6.87 -37.93 3.39
CA VAL A 512 -7.02 -38.99 2.40
C VAL A 512 -6.06 -38.69 1.26
N ILE A 513 -5.10 -39.59 1.03
CA ILE A 513 -4.22 -39.54 -0.14
C ILE A 513 -4.66 -40.66 -1.08
N PRO A 514 -5.41 -40.34 -2.14
CA PRO A 514 -5.83 -41.35 -3.11
C PRO A 514 -4.62 -41.96 -3.80
N GLN A 515 -4.66 -43.27 -4.05
CA GLN A 515 -3.63 -43.95 -4.83
C GLN A 515 -3.90 -43.76 -6.32
N PHE A 516 -3.54 -42.60 -6.85
CA PHE A 516 -3.52 -42.37 -8.29
C PHE A 516 -2.37 -43.14 -8.95
N ARG A 517 -2.63 -43.71 -10.12
CA ARG A 517 -1.65 -44.39 -10.98
C ARG A 517 -0.73 -43.39 -11.67
N TYR A 518 -1.23 -42.19 -11.94
CA TYR A 518 -0.48 -41.14 -12.61
C TYR A 518 -0.18 -39.99 -11.65
N ALA A 519 1.00 -39.38 -11.78
CA ALA A 519 1.34 -38.14 -11.08
C ALA A 519 0.80 -36.92 -11.85
N PRO A 520 0.54 -35.77 -11.18
CA PRO A 520 0.15 -34.51 -11.82
C PRO A 520 1.31 -33.81 -12.56
N GLU A 521 2.16 -34.59 -13.24
CA GLU A 521 3.31 -34.09 -14.00
C GLU A 521 2.92 -33.80 -15.46
N PHE A 522 3.71 -32.98 -16.14
CA PHE A 522 3.42 -32.54 -17.52
C PHE A 522 3.20 -33.72 -18.47
N ASN A 523 4.04 -34.76 -18.40
CA ASN A 523 3.99 -35.92 -19.30
C ASN A 523 2.80 -36.86 -19.03
N SER A 524 2.20 -36.81 -17.84
CA SER A 524 1.08 -37.66 -17.43
C SER A 524 -0.19 -36.88 -17.14
N ARG A 525 -0.22 -35.58 -17.43
CA ARG A 525 -1.29 -34.66 -17.04
C ARG A 525 -2.67 -35.09 -17.53
N GLU A 526 -2.80 -35.49 -18.79
CA GLU A 526 -4.10 -35.94 -19.33
C GLU A 526 -4.58 -37.24 -18.67
N MET A 527 -3.67 -38.19 -18.42
CA MET A 527 -4.00 -39.45 -17.78
C MET A 527 -4.37 -39.24 -16.31
N PHE A 528 -3.62 -38.39 -15.60
CA PHE A 528 -3.94 -37.94 -14.26
C PHE A 528 -5.29 -37.22 -14.20
N GLN A 529 -5.59 -36.32 -15.15
CA GLN A 529 -6.88 -35.62 -15.20
C GLN A 529 -8.05 -36.57 -15.44
N LYS A 530 -7.90 -37.57 -16.32
CA LYS A 530 -8.92 -38.61 -16.52
C LYS A 530 -9.13 -39.44 -15.25
N GLU A 531 -8.05 -39.84 -14.59
CA GLU A 531 -8.11 -40.61 -13.35
C GLU A 531 -8.72 -39.80 -12.20
N LEU A 532 -8.33 -38.53 -12.07
CA LEU A 532 -8.89 -37.58 -11.10
C LEU A 532 -10.39 -37.36 -11.32
N THR A 533 -10.81 -37.24 -12.58
CA THR A 533 -12.24 -37.10 -12.92
C THR A 533 -13.02 -38.34 -12.48
N MET A 534 -12.53 -39.55 -12.81
CA MET A 534 -13.14 -40.81 -12.36
C MET A 534 -13.19 -40.94 -10.82
N TYR A 535 -12.21 -40.39 -10.11
CA TYR A 535 -12.16 -40.42 -8.65
C TYR A 535 -13.14 -39.43 -8.00
N LEU A 536 -13.34 -38.25 -8.59
CA LEU A 536 -14.22 -37.22 -8.05
C LEU A 536 -15.71 -37.44 -8.38
N GLY A 537 -16.03 -38.28 -9.37
CA GLY A 537 -17.39 -38.61 -9.79
C GLY A 537 -17.75 -37.95 -11.10
#